data_AF-A0A4U0QUK1-F1
#
_entry.id   AF-A0A4U0QUK1-F1
#
_cell.length_a   1.000
_cell.length_b   1.000
_cell.length_c   1.000
_cell.angle_alpha   90.00
_cell.angle_beta   90.00
_cell.angle_gamma   90.00
#
_symmetry.space_group_name_H-M   'P 1'
#
loop_
_entity.id
_entity.type
_entity.pdbx_description
1 polymer ?
#
loop_
_entity_poly.entity_id
_entity_poly.type
_entity_poly.pdbx_seq_one_letter_code
_entity_poly.pdbx_strand_id
1 'polypeptide(L)' 'MDREKLITLIKEHAENFGLAPATITGKAVDNSRLYSRLVSGGDCTTSIAAKVSDWVDADRARRSEAMKGAAE' A
#
# COMPACT_ATOMS: atom_id res chain seq x y z
N MET A 1 -0.36 -13.55 6.28
CA MET A 1 -1.07 -12.53 5.49
C MET A 1 -1.12 -13.03 4.06
N ASP A 2 -2.31 -13.18 3.50
CA ASP A 2 -2.52 -13.76 2.17
C ASP A 2 -2.29 -12.73 1.06
N ARG A 3 -1.83 -13.22 -0.11
CA ARG A 3 -1.58 -12.40 -1.31
C ARG A 3 -2.78 -11.52 -1.65
N GLU A 4 -3.96 -12.10 -1.68
CA GLU A 4 -5.21 -11.39 -2.02
C GLU A 4 -5.49 -10.27 -1.02
N LYS A 5 -5.27 -10.52 0.27
CA LYS A 5 -5.45 -9.51 1.32
C LYS A 5 -4.50 -8.33 1.16
N LEU A 6 -3.26 -8.59 0.74
CA LEU A 6 -2.28 -7.55 0.44
C LEU A 6 -2.67 -6.74 -0.81
N ILE A 7 -3.13 -7.39 -1.87
CA ILE A 7 -3.61 -6.72 -3.10
C ILE A 7 -4.78 -5.80 -2.76
N THR A 8 -5.76 -6.29 -2.01
CA THR A 8 -6.93 -5.51 -1.59
C THR A 8 -6.51 -4.31 -0.74
N LEU A 9 -5.65 -4.51 0.26
CA LEU A 9 -5.13 -3.41 1.10
C LEU A 9 -4.48 -2.30 0.26
N ILE A 10 -3.59 -2.66 -0.67
CA ILE A 10 -2.90 -1.70 -1.53
C ILE A 10 -3.92 -0.97 -2.41
N LYS A 11 -4.90 -1.70 -2.97
CA LYS A 11 -5.91 -1.14 -3.86
C LYS A 11 -6.83 -0.17 -3.12
N GLU A 12 -7.34 -0.54 -1.95
CA GLU A 12 -8.19 0.33 -1.14
C GLU A 12 -7.46 1.62 -0.74
N HIS A 13 -6.20 1.52 -0.33
CA HIS A 13 -5.39 2.71 0.01
C HIS A 13 -5.14 3.60 -1.23
N ALA A 14 -4.85 2.98 -2.37
CA ALA A 14 -4.70 3.67 -3.65
C ALA A 14 -5.97 4.44 -4.02
N GLU A 15 -7.14 3.80 -3.94
CA GLU A 15 -8.43 4.43 -4.27
C GLU A 15 -8.79 5.54 -3.27
N ASN A 16 -8.56 5.33 -1.97
CA ASN A 16 -8.91 6.29 -0.93
C ASN A 16 -8.10 7.59 -1.01
N PHE A 17 -6.84 7.52 -1.47
CA PHE A 17 -5.93 8.67 -1.52
C PHE A 17 -5.54 9.11 -2.94
N GLY A 18 -6.16 8.52 -3.97
CA GLY A 18 -5.89 8.83 -5.38
C GLY A 18 -4.46 8.49 -5.82
N LEU A 19 -3.87 7.43 -5.27
CA LEU A 19 -2.52 6.98 -5.59
C LEU A 19 -2.55 5.79 -6.54
N ALA A 20 -1.48 5.59 -7.33
CA ALA A 20 -1.32 4.35 -8.06
C ALA A 20 -0.83 3.23 -7.11
N PRO A 21 -1.34 1.99 -7.23
CA PRO A 21 -0.90 0.88 -6.40
C PRO A 21 0.60 0.56 -6.55
N ALA A 22 1.16 0.77 -7.75
CA ALA A 22 2.60 0.67 -8.00
C ALA A 22 3.42 1.74 -7.24
N THR A 23 2.85 2.92 -6.99
CA THR A 23 3.50 3.97 -6.20
C THR A 23 3.58 3.56 -4.73
N ILE A 24 2.56 2.89 -4.20
CA ILE A 24 2.54 2.37 -2.83
C ILE A 24 3.66 1.33 -2.66
N THR A 25 3.72 0.32 -3.54
CA THR A 25 4.77 -0.71 -3.42
C THR A 25 6.16 -0.17 -3.72
N GLY A 26 6.27 0.80 -4.63
CA GLY A 26 7.51 1.54 -4.88
C GLY A 26 7.99 2.31 -3.64
N LYS A 27 7.10 3.02 -2.93
CA LYS A 27 7.48 3.76 -1.72
C LYS A 27 7.72 2.87 -0.51
N ALA A 28 6.99 1.77 -0.39
CA ALA A 28 7.08 0.89 0.77
C ALA A 28 8.31 -0.03 0.73
N VAL A 29 8.65 -0.58 -0.44
CA VAL A 29 9.68 -1.62 -0.58
C VAL A 29 10.61 -1.42 -1.77
N ASP A 30 10.63 -0.23 -2.36
CA ASP A 30 11.43 0.11 -3.55
C ASP A 30 11.16 -0.83 -4.74
N ASN A 31 9.91 -1.32 -4.86
CA ASN A 31 9.54 -2.27 -5.90
C ASN A 31 8.16 -1.97 -6.49
N SER A 32 8.15 -1.10 -7.50
CA SER A 32 6.93 -0.74 -8.23
C SER A 32 6.33 -1.89 -9.05
N ARG A 33 7.14 -2.93 -9.36
CA ARG A 33 6.68 -4.13 -10.09
C ARG A 33 5.99 -5.17 -9.20
N LEU A 34 6.11 -5.03 -7.88
CA LEU A 34 5.54 -5.98 -6.91
C LEU A 34 4.04 -6.14 -7.13
N TYR A 35 3.29 -5.04 -7.25
CA TYR A 35 1.84 -5.09 -7.42
C TYR A 35 1.42 -5.88 -8.68
N SER A 36 2.05 -5.59 -9.82
CA SER A 36 1.78 -6.32 -11.07
C SER A 36 2.11 -7.80 -10.95
N ARG A 37 3.20 -8.16 -10.25
CA ARG A 37 3.52 -9.56 -9.96
C ARG A 37 2.45 -10.23 -9.10
N LEU A 38 2.01 -9.60 -8.02
CA LEU A 38 0.99 -10.13 -7.12
C LEU A 38 -0.32 -10.41 -7.88
N VAL A 39 -0.75 -9.48 -8.73
CA VAL A 39 -1.97 -9.63 -9.56
C VAL A 39 -1.79 -10.73 -10.63
N SER A 40 -0.59 -10.87 -11.19
CA SER A 40 -0.27 -11.93 -12.15
C SER A 40 -0.14 -13.32 -11.52
N GLY A 41 -0.38 -13.46 -10.21
CA GLY A 41 -0.30 -14.72 -9.49
C GLY A 41 1.06 -14.99 -8.83
N GLY A 42 2.00 -14.04 -8.91
CA GLY A 42 3.27 -14.11 -8.20
C GLY A 42 3.11 -13.98 -6.68
N ASP A 43 4.09 -14.51 -5.95
CA ASP A 43 4.17 -14.45 -4.50
C ASP A 43 5.10 -13.33 -4.01
N CYS A 44 4.98 -13.03 -2.73
CA CYS A 44 5.93 -12.20 -2.00
C CYS A 44 6.25 -12.83 -0.66
N THR A 45 7.45 -12.59 -0.16
CA THR A 45 7.81 -13.00 1.19
C THR A 45 7.00 -12.25 2.25
N THR A 46 6.80 -12.89 3.40
CA THR A 46 6.11 -12.31 4.55
C THR A 46 6.74 -11.00 5.03
N SER A 47 8.08 -10.86 4.90
CA SER A 47 8.79 -9.61 5.21
C SER A 47 8.35 -8.45 4.29
N ILE A 48 8.16 -8.70 3.00
CA ILE A 48 7.68 -7.69 2.04
C ILE A 48 6.23 -7.30 2.36
N ALA A 49 5.37 -8.30 2.62
CA ALA A 49 3.98 -8.03 2.99
C ALA A 49 3.86 -7.19 4.27
N ALA A 50 4.70 -7.46 5.28
CA ALA A 50 4.76 -6.69 6.51
C ALA A 50 5.19 -5.23 6.25
N LYS A 51 6.26 -5.01 5.48
CA LYS A 51 6.73 -3.66 5.12
C LYS A 51 5.69 -2.85 4.36
N VAL A 52 4.98 -3.46 3.40
CA VAL A 52 3.92 -2.79 2.66
C VAL A 52 2.76 -2.42 3.58
N SER A 53 2.37 -3.32 4.49
CA SER A 53 1.28 -3.06 5.42
C SER A 53 1.61 -1.95 6.41
N ASP A 54 2.81 -1.99 6.99
CA ASP A 54 3.34 -0.96 7.89
C ASP A 54 3.38 0.41 7.21
N TRP A 55 3.88 0.46 5.97
CA TRP A 55 3.92 1.69 5.20
C TRP A 55 2.53 2.25 4.89
N VAL A 56 1.57 1.38 4.51
CA VAL A 56 0.18 1.78 4.24
C VAL A 56 -0.47 2.36 5.49
N ASP A 57 -0.29 1.71 6.65
CA ASP A 57 -0.83 2.19 7.92
C ASP A 57 -0.23 3.56 8.32
N ALA A 58 1.09 3.69 8.21
CA ALA A 58 1.79 4.94 8.47
C ALA A 58 1.38 6.07 7.51
N ASP A 59 1.26 5.80 6.20
CA ASP A 59 0.81 6.81 5.22
C ASP A 59 -0.66 7.19 5.45
N ARG A 60 -1.51 6.21 5.81
CA ARG A 60 -2.91 6.44 6.16
C ARG A 60 -3.04 7.36 7.36
N ALA A 61 -2.28 7.10 8.43
CA ALA A 61 -2.25 7.95 9.61
C ALA A 61 -1.78 9.37 9.26
N ARG A 62 -0.66 9.49 8.54
CA ARG A 62 -0.10 10.81 8.14
C ARG A 62 -1.07 11.63 7.30
N ARG A 63 -1.76 11.00 6.33
CA ARG A 63 -2.73 11.68 5.46
C ARG A 63 -4.05 11.98 6.17
N SER A 64 -4.51 11.08 7.02
CA SER A 64 -5.70 11.30 7.86
C SER A 64 -5.51 12.53 8.75
N GLU A 65 -4.36 12.66 9.41
CA GLU A 65 -4.08 13.82 10.27
C GLU A 65 -3.91 15.11 9.45
N ALA A 66 -3.30 15.04 8.27
CA ALA A 66 -3.22 16.19 7.36
C ALA A 66 -4.60 16.65 6.86
N MET A 67 -5.56 15.74 6.68
CA MET A 67 -6.93 16.08 6.30
C MET A 67 -7.73 16.71 7.45
N LYS A 68 -7.50 16.29 8.70
CA LYS A 68 -8.16 16.88 9.87
C LYS A 68 -7.69 18.31 10.16
N GLY A 69 -6.40 18.59 10.00
CA GLY A 69 -5.83 19.93 10.23
C GLY A 69 -6.17 21.00 9.18
N ALA A 70 -6.81 20.62 8.07
CA ALA A 70 -7.26 21.56 7.03
C ALA A 70 -8.69 22.08 7.23
N ALA A 71 -9.38 21.63 8.28
CA ALA A 71 -10.76 21.98 8.60
C ALA A 71 -10.90 22.97 9.78
N GLU A 72 -9.79 23.54 10.26
CA GLU A 72 -9.77 24.58 11.30
C GLU A 72 -9.56 25.99 10.72
#